data_AF-A0AA86RKD6-F1
#
_entry.id   AF-A0AA86RKD6-F1
#
_cell.length_a   1.000
_cell.length_b   1.000
_cell.length_c   1.000
_cell.angle_alpha   90.00
_cell.angle_beta   90.00
_cell.angle_gamma   90.00
#
_symmetry.space_group_name_H-M   'P 1'
#
loop_
_entity.id
_entity.type
_entity.pdbx_description
1 polymer ?
#
loop_
_entity_poly.entity_id
_entity_poly.type
_entity_poly.pdbx_seq_one_letter_code
_entity_poly.pdbx_strand_id
1 'polypeptide(L)'
;MGKDYIRSSSIQKCIPPLSFAKIVKNIMMSRGVQYRIQQQALDVLQEATEQILIEIFGDSYLISSHVGRVTTFDSDMRLWLRIARPKWAVFDKVM
;
A
#
# COMPACT_ATOMS: atom_id res chain seq x y z
N MET A 1 -18.07 18.38 4.92
CA MET A 1 -17.89 16.99 4.46
C MET A 1 -16.40 16.78 4.19
N GLY A 2 -15.69 15.95 4.97
CA GLY A 2 -14.35 15.49 4.58
C GLY A 2 -13.15 15.96 5.42
N LYS A 3 -13.27 16.06 6.75
CA LYS A 3 -12.09 16.14 7.65
C LYS A 3 -12.07 15.05 8.73
N ASP A 4 -12.91 14.03 8.58
CA ASP A 4 -13.13 13.00 9.60
C ASP A 4 -12.28 11.74 9.36
N TYR A 5 -11.70 11.58 8.16
CA TYR A 5 -10.79 10.46 7.85
C TYR A 5 -9.48 10.53 8.65
N ILE A 6 -8.99 11.74 8.93
CA ILE A 6 -7.69 11.92 9.60
C ILE A 6 -7.85 11.89 11.14
N ARG A 7 -9.09 11.96 11.67
CA ARG A 7 -9.35 12.08 13.10
C ARG A 7 -10.37 11.05 13.59
N SER A 8 -9.97 9.79 13.57
CA SER A 8 -10.67 8.71 14.26
C SER A 8 -9.66 7.97 15.11
N SER A 9 -9.88 7.93 16.42
CA SER A 9 -9.09 7.16 17.39
C SER A 9 -9.26 5.63 17.25
N SER A 10 -9.52 5.15 16.03
CA SER A 10 -9.77 3.75 15.70
C SER A 10 -9.14 3.50 14.32
N ILE A 11 -8.00 2.81 14.30
CA ILE A 11 -7.32 2.37 13.07
C ILE A 11 -8.20 1.28 12.45
N GLN A 12 -9.20 1.69 11.67
CA GLN A 12 -10.03 0.76 10.91
C GLN A 12 -9.30 0.38 9.64
N LYS A 13 -9.06 -0.92 9.47
CA LYS A 13 -8.47 -1.50 8.27
C LYS A 13 -9.38 -1.25 7.07
N CYS A 14 -8.81 -0.70 6.00
CA CYS A 14 -9.54 -0.38 4.77
C CYS A 14 -9.74 -1.62 3.88
N ILE A 15 -8.81 -2.58 3.94
CA ILE A 15 -8.86 -3.81 3.15
C ILE A 15 -9.58 -4.91 3.97
N PRO A 16 -10.51 -5.69 3.38
CA PRO A 16 -11.09 -6.84 4.06
C PRO A 16 -9.99 -7.86 4.44
N PRO A 17 -9.87 -8.25 5.73
CA PRO A 17 -8.75 -9.06 6.21
C PRO A 17 -8.69 -10.45 5.53
N LEU A 18 -9.84 -11.03 5.20
CA LEU A 18 -9.91 -12.31 4.48
C LEU A 18 -9.34 -12.21 3.06
N SER A 19 -9.62 -11.10 2.36
CA SER A 19 -9.10 -10.87 1.01
C SER A 19 -7.59 -10.65 1.05
N PHE A 20 -7.10 -9.88 2.03
CA PHE A 20 -5.67 -9.69 2.25
C PHE A 20 -4.96 -11.02 2.54
N ALA A 21 -5.49 -11.83 3.45
CA ALA A 21 -4.91 -13.13 3.80
C ALA A 21 -4.83 -14.09 2.60
N LYS A 22 -5.83 -14.09 1.70
CA LYS A 22 -5.79 -14.88 0.46
C LYS A 22 -4.66 -14.44 -0.47
N ILE A 23 -4.46 -13.13 -0.64
CA ILE A 23 -3.40 -12.59 -1.49
C ILE A 23 -2.02 -12.96 -0.91
N VAL A 24 -1.81 -12.77 0.40
CA VAL A 24 -0.56 -13.15 1.07
C VAL A 24 -0.27 -14.64 0.86
N LYS A 25 -1.27 -15.51 1.04
CA LYS A 25 -1.13 -16.95 0.82
C LYS A 25 -0.81 -17.29 -0.63
N ASN A 26 -1.45 -16.63 -1.59
CA ASN A 26 -1.17 -16.82 -3.02
C ASN A 26 0.27 -16.43 -3.38
N ILE A 27 0.79 -15.32 -2.82
CA ILE A 27 2.17 -14.88 -3.01
C ILE A 27 3.15 -15.88 -2.36
N MET A 28 2.86 -16.37 -1.14
CA MET A 28 3.70 -17.37 -0.50
C MET A 28 3.74 -18.67 -1.31
N MET A 29 2.59 -19.11 -1.84
CA MET A 29 2.49 -20.29 -2.68
C MET A 29 3.26 -20.15 -4.00
N SER A 30 3.20 -18.99 -4.66
CA SER A 30 3.98 -18.74 -5.89
C SER A 30 5.48 -18.75 -5.65
N ARG A 31 5.92 -18.48 -4.40
CA ARG A 31 7.31 -18.57 -3.94
C ARG A 31 7.69 -19.98 -3.44
N GLY A 32 6.80 -20.97 -3.53
CA GLY A 32 7.03 -22.33 -3.05
C GLY A 32 7.00 -22.48 -1.52
N VAL A 33 6.53 -21.46 -0.79
CA VAL A 33 6.54 -21.42 0.68
C VAL A 33 5.20 -21.91 1.23
N GLN A 34 5.23 -22.95 2.05
CA GLN A 34 4.05 -23.59 2.65
C GLN A 34 4.07 -23.50 4.19
N TYR A 35 4.04 -22.28 4.72
CA TYR A 35 3.94 -22.05 6.17
C TYR A 35 2.52 -21.69 6.60
N ARG A 36 2.20 -22.04 7.85
CA ARG A 36 1.04 -21.46 8.55
C ARG A 36 1.42 -20.06 9.02
N ILE A 37 0.52 -19.10 8.82
CA ILE A 37 0.73 -17.70 9.20
C ILE A 37 -0.05 -17.43 10.50
N GLN A 38 0.60 -16.81 11.48
CA GLN A 38 -0.08 -16.35 12.70
C GLN A 38 -1.01 -15.18 12.38
N GLN A 39 -2.15 -15.08 13.08
CA GLN A 39 -3.09 -13.97 12.90
C GLN A 39 -2.42 -12.59 13.11
N GLN A 40 -1.64 -12.44 14.18
CA GLN A 40 -0.91 -11.20 14.46
C GLN A 40 0.06 -10.81 13.34
N ALA A 41 0.71 -11.78 12.70
CA ALA A 41 1.59 -11.50 11.57
C ALA A 41 0.82 -10.98 10.36
N LEU A 42 -0.37 -11.53 10.08
CA LEU A 42 -1.25 -11.00 9.03
C LEU A 42 -1.73 -9.58 9.36
N ASP A 43 -2.04 -9.30 10.62
CA ASP A 43 -2.48 -7.98 11.05
C ASP A 43 -1.40 -6.92 10.84
N VAL A 44 -0.15 -7.20 11.25
CA VAL A 44 1.00 -6.30 11.07
C VAL A 44 1.32 -6.10 9.58
N LEU A 45 1.29 -7.18 8.79
CA LEU A 45 1.50 -7.08 7.34
C LEU A 45 0.43 -6.20 6.69
N GLN A 46 -0.82 -6.33 7.10
CA GLN A 46 -1.90 -5.53 6.57
C GLN A 46 -1.74 -4.06 6.94
N GLU A 47 -1.45 -3.75 8.20
CA GLU A 47 -1.23 -2.38 8.67
C GLU A 47 -0.07 -1.70 7.94
N ALA A 48 1.07 -2.40 7.82
CA ALA A 48 2.22 -1.89 7.07
C ALA A 48 1.89 -1.66 5.59
N THR A 49 1.12 -2.57 4.97
CA THR A 49 0.74 -2.44 3.56
C THR A 49 -0.21 -1.26 3.35
N GLU A 50 -1.23 -1.11 4.19
CA GLU A 50 -2.18 0.02 4.10
C GLU A 50 -1.47 1.36 4.34
N GLN A 51 -0.54 1.42 5.30
CA GLN A 51 0.25 2.61 5.54
C GLN A 51 1.08 3.03 4.31
N ILE A 52 1.74 2.07 3.66
CA ILE A 52 2.51 2.33 2.44
C ILE A 52 1.58 2.81 1.31
N LEU A 53 0.41 2.20 1.15
CA LEU A 53 -0.54 2.61 0.12
C LEU A 53 -1.06 4.03 0.36
N ILE A 54 -1.36 4.39 1.61
CA ILE A 54 -1.79 5.74 1.99
C ILE A 54 -0.71 6.77 1.64
N GLU A 55 0.56 6.48 1.93
CA GLU A 55 1.70 7.34 1.59
C GLU A 55 1.80 7.54 0.07
N ILE A 56 1.80 6.44 -0.70
CA ILE A 56 1.90 6.49 -2.16
C ILE A 56 0.75 7.30 -2.77
N PHE A 57 -0.49 7.03 -2.37
CA PHE A 57 -1.65 7.71 -2.93
C PHE A 57 -1.75 9.17 -2.48
N GLY A 58 -1.38 9.47 -1.24
CA GLY A 58 -1.30 10.84 -0.73
C GLY A 58 -0.34 11.70 -1.53
N ASP A 59 0.89 11.20 -1.75
CA ASP A 59 1.90 11.94 -2.50
C ASP A 59 1.60 11.99 -4.00
N SER A 60 1.06 10.91 -4.57
CA SER A 60 0.63 10.90 -5.98
C SER A 60 -0.50 11.90 -6.23
N TYR A 61 -1.38 12.12 -5.25
CA TYR A 61 -2.39 13.16 -5.32
C TYR A 61 -1.78 14.57 -5.28
N LEU A 62 -0.74 14.80 -4.47
CA LEU A 62 -0.01 16.09 -4.47
C LEU A 62 0.61 16.38 -5.84
N ILE A 63 1.18 15.36 -6.50
CA ILE A 63 1.72 15.48 -7.86
C ILE A 63 0.60 15.81 -8.86
N SER A 64 -0.54 15.15 -8.75
CA SER A 64 -1.70 15.40 -9.63
C SER A 64 -2.20 16.84 -9.50
N SER A 65 -2.34 17.29 -8.25
CA SER A 65 -2.72 18.67 -7.89
C SER A 65 -1.72 19.70 -8.39
N HIS A 66 -0.42 19.38 -8.34
CA HIS A 66 0.64 20.26 -8.86
C HIS A 66 0.50 20.54 -10.37
N VAL A 67 -0.03 19.59 -11.15
CA VAL A 67 -0.29 19.75 -12.60
C VAL A 67 -1.70 20.33 -12.86
N GLY A 68 -2.42 20.74 -11.81
CA GLY A 68 -3.77 21.32 -11.92
C GLY A 68 -4.89 20.29 -12.13
N ARG A 69 -4.63 19.00 -11.87
CA ARG A 69 -5.62 17.93 -11.95
C ARG A 69 -6.09 17.51 -10.56
N VAL A 70 -7.35 17.08 -10.46
CA VAL A 70 -7.90 16.47 -9.23
C VAL A 70 -7.85 14.93 -9.31
N THR A 71 -7.85 14.38 -10.52
CA THR A 71 -7.77 12.94 -10.75
C THR A 71 -6.31 12.47 -10.73
N THR A 72 -6.01 11.51 -9.85
CA THR A 72 -4.72 10.81 -9.81
C THR A 72 -4.63 9.76 -10.91
N PHE A 73 -3.55 9.80 -11.69
CA PHE A 73 -3.25 8.81 -12.72
C PHE A 73 -2.07 7.94 -12.32
N ASP A 74 -1.91 6.82 -13.02
CA ASP A 74 -0.78 5.91 -12.86
C ASP A 74 0.57 6.59 -13.21
N SER A 75 0.56 7.60 -14.08
CA SER A 75 1.75 8.43 -14.36
C SER A 75 2.25 9.17 -13.13
N ASP A 76 1.35 9.60 -12.24
CA ASP A 76 1.69 10.34 -11.02
C ASP A 76 2.35 9.42 -10.00
N MET A 77 1.84 8.19 -9.86
CA MET A 77 2.44 7.15 -9.01
C MET A 77 3.82 6.71 -9.53
N ARG A 78 3.95 6.53 -10.85
CA ARG A 78 5.25 6.21 -11.47
C ARG A 78 6.27 7.33 -11.27
N LEU A 79 5.83 8.59 -11.36
CA LEU A 79 6.68 9.75 -11.10
C LEU A 79 7.12 9.78 -9.63
N TRP A 80 6.19 9.53 -8.70
CA TRP A 80 6.51 9.43 -7.28
C TRP A 80 7.58 8.37 -7.02
N LEU A 81 7.42 7.15 -7.54
CA LEU A 81 8.41 6.06 -7.37
C LEU A 81 9.81 6.47 -7.86
N ARG A 82 9.88 7.23 -8.96
CA ARG A 82 11.13 7.70 -9.54
C ARG A 82 11.83 8.76 -8.69
N ILE A 83 11.05 9.64 -8.05
CA ILE A 83 11.57 10.74 -7.22
C ILE A 83 11.87 10.26 -5.80
N ALA A 84 10.90 9.62 -5.14
CA ALA A 84 11.00 9.16 -3.76
C ALA A 84 12.04 8.06 -3.58
N ARG A 85 12.28 7.23 -4.61
CA ARG A 85 13.22 6.09 -4.59
C ARG A 85 13.10 5.28 -3.30
N PRO A 86 11.90 4.80 -2.95
CA PRO A 86 11.71 4.10 -1.70
C PRO A 86 12.55 2.82 -1.68
N LYS A 87 13.12 2.50 -0.51
CA LYS A 87 14.06 1.37 -0.36
C LYS A 87 13.47 0.03 -0.80
N TRP A 88 12.15 -0.13 -0.70
CA TRP A 88 11.44 -1.34 -1.12
C TRP A 88 11.23 -1.44 -2.65
N ALA A 89 11.33 -0.34 -3.41
CA ALA A 89 11.16 -0.37 -4.87
C ALA A 89 12.44 -0.79 -5.63
N VAL A 90 13.56 -0.91 -4.92
CA VAL A 90 14.86 -1.27 -5.52
C VAL A 90 14.99 -2.79 -5.76
N PHE A 91 14.10 -3.60 -5.18
CA PHE A 91 14.16 -5.06 -5.24
C PHE A 91 13.84 -5.67 -6.61
N ASP A 92 13.27 -4.90 -7.55
CA ASP A 92 12.79 -5.40 -8.85
C ASP A 92 13.89 -5.56 -9.93
N LYS A 93 15.15 -5.26 -9.60
CA LYS A 93 16.30 -5.46 -10.53
C LYS A 93 17.13 -6.71 -10.24
N VAL A 94 16.77 -7.53 -9.27
CA VAL A 94 17.55 -8.72 -8.85
C VAL A 94 16.71 -10.02 -8.87
N MET A 95 15.57 -10.02 -9.58
CA MET A 95 14.87 -11.23 -10.01
C MET A 95 14.53 -11.15 -11.49
#